data_AF-A0A552DKH0-F1
#
_entry.id   AF-A0A552DKH0-F1
#
_cell.length_a   1.000
_cell.length_b   1.000
_cell.length_c   1.000
_cell.angle_alpha   90.00
_cell.angle_beta   90.00
_cell.angle_gamma   90.00
#
_symmetry.space_group_name_H-M   'P 1'
#
loop_
_entity.id
_entity.type
_entity.pdbx_description
1 polymer ?
#
loop_
_entity_poly.entity_id
_entity_poly.type
_entity_poly.pdbx_seq_one_letter_code
_entity_poly.pdbx_strand_id
1 'polypeptide(L)'
;MVAILITPRSGTTSEAGDTASFQVSLASNPITGNVTMNFVSSDTSEGILSNNLSSLTFTPTNWNTPQTLTIKGVDDDINDTLDGGIGADSMIGGAGNDTLIGGAGNDTFDGGIGADSMIGGAGNDLYYIDNGNDVVSDQGSNTDVDTVIMTAIFSYTLGSGIENATAPTTGGNVNLTGNGLNNNLTGNSGNNKLSGDAGNDSLNGGTGNDVYVVDSTTDVIQETSTQFSF
;
A
#
# COMPACT_ATOMS: atom_id res chain seq x y z
N MET A 1 -40.59 -24.75 -5.28
CA MET A 1 -39.43 -24.16 -4.59
C MET A 1 -38.74 -23.26 -5.60
N VAL A 2 -38.60 -21.97 -5.30
CA VAL A 2 -37.87 -21.04 -6.17
C VAL A 2 -36.39 -21.23 -5.86
N ALA A 3 -35.57 -21.58 -6.84
CA ALA A 3 -34.13 -21.65 -6.64
C ALA A 3 -33.50 -20.26 -6.84
N ILE A 4 -32.46 -19.97 -6.05
CA ILE A 4 -31.68 -18.74 -6.11
C ILE A 4 -30.41 -19.03 -6.91
N LEU A 5 -30.07 -18.14 -7.83
CA LEU A 5 -28.84 -18.18 -8.61
C LEU A 5 -27.91 -17.07 -8.10
N ILE A 6 -26.67 -17.42 -7.75
CA ILE A 6 -25.63 -16.49 -7.29
C ILE A 6 -24.32 -16.82 -8.02
N THR A 7 -23.72 -15.81 -8.66
CA THR A 7 -22.44 -15.97 -9.38
C THR A 7 -21.56 -14.73 -9.18
N PRO A 8 -20.28 -14.89 -8.76
CA PRO A 8 -19.65 -16.10 -8.23
C PRO A 8 -20.27 -16.54 -6.88
N ARG A 9 -19.81 -17.63 -6.26
CA ARG A 9 -20.30 -18.08 -4.93
C ARG A 9 -19.43 -17.61 -3.77
N SER A 10 -18.27 -17.08 -4.07
CA SER A 10 -17.29 -16.52 -3.16
C SER A 10 -16.55 -15.38 -3.88
N GLY A 11 -15.97 -14.49 -3.11
CA GLY A 11 -15.09 -13.43 -3.57
C GLY A 11 -14.26 -12.96 -2.38
N THR A 12 -13.20 -12.21 -2.67
CA THR A 12 -12.33 -11.59 -1.67
C THR A 12 -12.58 -10.09 -1.64
N THR A 13 -12.32 -9.50 -0.50
CA THR A 13 -12.21 -8.04 -0.30
C THR A 13 -10.83 -7.75 0.26
N SER A 14 -10.47 -6.48 0.33
CA SER A 14 -9.24 -6.03 0.96
C SER A 14 -9.49 -4.73 1.74
N GLU A 15 -8.61 -4.48 2.69
CA GLU A 15 -8.38 -3.22 3.41
C GLU A 15 -8.25 -2.03 2.44
N ALA A 16 -7.58 -2.25 1.29
CA ALA A 16 -7.45 -1.32 0.17
C ALA A 16 -8.79 -0.82 -0.42
N GLY A 17 -9.91 -1.42 -0.01
CA GLY A 17 -11.24 -1.10 -0.47
C GLY A 17 -11.71 -1.94 -1.65
N ASP A 18 -11.05 -3.06 -1.95
CA ASP A 18 -11.56 -4.00 -2.95
C ASP A 18 -12.92 -4.54 -2.55
N THR A 19 -13.73 -4.82 -3.57
CA THR A 19 -15.10 -5.29 -3.39
C THR A 19 -15.32 -6.65 -4.03
N ALA A 20 -16.08 -7.49 -3.33
CA ALA A 20 -16.63 -8.71 -3.90
C ALA A 20 -18.03 -8.42 -4.45
N SER A 21 -18.24 -8.67 -5.74
CA SER A 21 -19.53 -8.45 -6.39
C SER A 21 -20.18 -9.77 -6.83
N PHE A 22 -21.46 -9.92 -6.54
CA PHE A 22 -22.25 -11.12 -6.77
C PHE A 22 -23.50 -10.77 -7.59
N GLN A 23 -23.76 -11.55 -8.64
CA GLN A 23 -24.96 -11.44 -9.46
C GLN A 23 -26.03 -12.39 -8.92
N VAL A 24 -27.16 -11.83 -8.49
CA VAL A 24 -28.24 -12.57 -7.82
C VAL A 24 -29.52 -12.54 -8.65
N SER A 25 -30.13 -13.69 -8.92
CA SER A 25 -31.43 -13.81 -9.57
C SER A 25 -32.21 -15.05 -9.09
N LEU A 26 -33.46 -15.18 -9.53
CA LEU A 26 -34.27 -16.37 -9.31
C LEU A 26 -34.23 -17.28 -10.55
N ALA A 27 -34.32 -18.59 -10.34
CA ALA A 27 -34.41 -19.57 -11.42
C ALA A 27 -35.84 -19.77 -11.95
N SER A 28 -36.84 -19.22 -11.27
CA SER A 28 -38.25 -19.35 -11.65
C SER A 28 -39.07 -18.12 -11.25
N ASN A 29 -40.08 -17.78 -12.06
CA ASN A 29 -40.98 -16.65 -11.83
C ASN A 29 -41.78 -16.82 -10.52
N PRO A 30 -41.74 -15.85 -9.58
CA PRO A 30 -42.52 -15.89 -8.36
C PRO A 30 -43.96 -15.40 -8.62
N ILE A 31 -44.78 -16.25 -9.24
CA ILE A 31 -46.16 -15.93 -9.65
C ILE A 31 -47.13 -15.60 -8.50
N THR A 32 -46.76 -15.89 -7.25
CA THR A 32 -47.60 -15.66 -6.05
C THR A 32 -47.25 -14.39 -5.29
N GLY A 33 -46.30 -13.57 -5.77
CA GLY A 33 -45.87 -12.32 -5.13
C GLY A 33 -44.37 -12.10 -5.19
N ASN A 34 -43.90 -11.01 -4.60
CA ASN A 34 -42.48 -10.70 -4.60
C ASN A 34 -41.70 -11.65 -3.67
N VAL A 35 -40.44 -11.91 -4.02
CA VAL A 35 -39.46 -12.57 -3.16
C VAL A 35 -38.45 -11.54 -2.73
N THR A 36 -38.31 -11.35 -1.41
CA THR A 36 -37.28 -10.49 -0.84
C THR A 36 -36.22 -11.35 -0.18
N MET A 37 -34.97 -11.10 -0.52
CA MET A 37 -33.79 -11.71 0.09
C MET A 37 -33.09 -10.65 0.93
N ASN A 38 -32.95 -10.92 2.24
CA ASN A 38 -32.25 -10.03 3.15
C ASN A 38 -30.80 -10.48 3.29
N PHE A 39 -29.90 -9.52 3.41
CA PHE A 39 -28.47 -9.74 3.59
C PHE A 39 -28.04 -9.04 4.88
N VAL A 40 -27.17 -9.72 5.62
CA VAL A 40 -26.50 -9.20 6.81
C VAL A 40 -25.05 -9.63 6.72
N SER A 41 -24.14 -8.75 7.13
CA SER A 41 -22.77 -9.21 7.41
C SER A 41 -22.76 -9.99 8.72
N SER A 42 -22.01 -11.08 8.76
CA SER A 42 -21.70 -11.77 10.02
C SER A 42 -20.66 -11.03 10.84
N ASP A 43 -19.84 -10.20 10.18
CA ASP A 43 -18.82 -9.37 10.82
C ASP A 43 -18.71 -8.03 10.10
N THR A 44 -19.14 -6.97 10.78
CA THR A 44 -19.17 -5.62 10.20
C THR A 44 -17.86 -4.85 10.38
N SER A 45 -16.91 -5.34 11.20
CA SER A 45 -15.55 -4.77 11.20
C SER A 45 -14.75 -5.26 10.00
N GLU A 46 -15.06 -6.43 9.46
CA GLU A 46 -14.36 -7.02 8.31
C GLU A 46 -15.02 -6.67 6.98
N GLY A 47 -16.35 -6.71 6.91
CA GLY A 47 -17.07 -6.61 5.66
C GLY A 47 -18.46 -6.02 5.78
N ILE A 48 -18.77 -5.05 4.91
CA ILE A 48 -20.08 -4.40 4.86
C ILE A 48 -20.72 -4.47 3.48
N LEU A 49 -22.04 -4.45 3.47
CA LEU A 49 -22.82 -4.33 2.24
C LEU A 49 -22.69 -2.91 1.68
N SER A 50 -22.19 -2.81 0.45
CA SER A 50 -22.06 -1.51 -0.21
C SER A 50 -23.43 -0.84 -0.38
N ASN A 51 -23.44 0.49 -0.32
CA ASN A 51 -24.66 1.32 -0.44
C ASN A 51 -25.76 0.98 0.59
N ASN A 52 -25.43 0.36 1.72
CA ASN A 52 -26.39 -0.09 2.74
C ASN A 52 -27.49 -1.01 2.16
N LEU A 53 -27.16 -1.81 1.14
CA LEU A 53 -28.09 -2.70 0.48
C LEU A 53 -28.44 -3.91 1.37
N SER A 54 -29.42 -3.76 2.25
CA SER A 54 -29.84 -4.82 3.19
C SER A 54 -30.75 -5.88 2.57
N SER A 55 -31.27 -5.65 1.35
CA SER A 55 -32.12 -6.62 0.68
C SER A 55 -32.18 -6.44 -0.84
N LEU A 56 -32.50 -7.53 -1.54
CA LEU A 56 -32.87 -7.55 -2.95
C LEU A 56 -34.31 -8.03 -3.08
N THR A 57 -35.09 -7.38 -3.94
CA THR A 57 -36.50 -7.74 -4.19
C THR A 57 -36.70 -8.15 -5.64
N PHE A 58 -37.25 -9.35 -5.81
CA PHE A 58 -37.57 -9.97 -7.09
C PHE A 58 -39.09 -10.03 -7.25
N THR A 59 -39.58 -9.36 -8.29
CA THR A 59 -40.98 -9.31 -8.69
C THR A 59 -41.23 -10.31 -9.82
N PRO A 60 -42.51 -10.58 -10.17
CA PRO A 60 -42.85 -11.38 -11.34
C PRO A 60 -42.29 -10.86 -12.68
N THR A 61 -41.81 -9.61 -12.73
CA THR A 61 -41.30 -8.95 -13.94
C THR A 61 -39.78 -8.82 -14.00
N ASN A 62 -39.05 -8.96 -12.89
CA ASN A 62 -37.59 -8.81 -12.85
C ASN A 62 -36.86 -10.03 -12.26
N TRP A 63 -37.58 -11.11 -11.93
CA TRP A 63 -37.04 -12.28 -11.22
C TRP A 63 -35.80 -12.90 -11.87
N ASN A 64 -35.72 -12.88 -13.20
CA ASN A 64 -34.63 -13.44 -13.99
C ASN A 64 -33.56 -12.41 -14.38
N THR A 65 -33.75 -11.14 -14.04
CA THR A 65 -32.75 -10.09 -14.27
C THR A 65 -31.76 -10.11 -13.10
N PRO A 66 -30.46 -10.37 -13.33
CA PRO A 66 -29.45 -10.32 -12.28
C PRO A 66 -29.42 -8.96 -11.59
N GLN A 67 -29.42 -8.97 -10.27
CA GLN A 67 -29.22 -7.81 -9.41
C GLN A 67 -27.86 -7.94 -8.73
N THR A 68 -27.10 -6.85 -8.68
CA THR A 68 -25.75 -6.85 -8.08
C THR A 68 -25.85 -6.68 -6.56
N LEU A 69 -25.18 -7.55 -5.83
CA LEU A 69 -24.85 -7.43 -4.42
C LEU A 69 -23.34 -7.18 -4.33
N THR A 70 -22.92 -6.10 -3.67
CA THR A 70 -21.51 -5.77 -3.50
C THR A 70 -21.16 -5.72 -2.01
N ILE A 71 -20.07 -6.36 -1.65
CA ILE A 71 -19.48 -6.37 -0.30
C ILE A 71 -18.16 -5.59 -0.39
N LYS A 72 -17.90 -4.70 0.56
CA LYS A 72 -16.65 -3.96 0.71
C LYS A 72 -15.95 -4.41 1.99
N GLY A 73 -14.63 -4.58 1.92
CA GLY A 73 -13.79 -4.66 3.11
C GLY A 73 -13.89 -3.38 3.94
N VAL A 74 -13.75 -3.50 5.25
CA VAL A 74 -13.66 -2.38 6.18
C VAL A 74 -12.28 -2.42 6.80
N ASP A 75 -11.54 -1.34 6.60
CA ASP A 75 -10.27 -1.05 7.24
C ASP A 75 -10.48 -0.84 8.74
N ASP A 76 -9.75 -1.58 9.57
CA ASP A 76 -9.83 -1.56 11.04
C ASP A 76 -8.44 -1.56 11.72
N ASP A 77 -8.36 -1.34 13.03
CA ASP A 77 -7.04 -1.19 13.71
C ASP A 77 -6.35 -2.54 14.03
N ILE A 78 -6.74 -3.65 13.40
CA ILE A 78 -6.16 -4.99 13.64
C ILE A 78 -4.92 -5.16 12.78
N ASN A 79 -3.86 -5.69 13.39
CA ASN A 79 -2.64 -6.04 12.65
C ASN A 79 -2.89 -7.22 11.69
N ASP A 80 -2.59 -7.00 10.41
CA ASP A 80 -2.79 -7.95 9.34
C ASP A 80 -1.49 -8.61 8.84
N THR A 81 -1.67 -9.68 8.07
CA THR A 81 -0.59 -10.32 7.31
C THR A 81 -1.02 -10.55 5.87
N LEU A 82 -0.37 -9.84 4.95
CA LEU A 82 -0.59 -9.93 3.50
C LEU A 82 0.59 -10.65 2.84
N ASP A 83 0.29 -11.52 1.87
CA ASP A 83 1.28 -12.29 1.10
C ASP A 83 0.89 -12.23 -0.40
N GLY A 84 1.69 -11.52 -1.20
CA GLY A 84 1.51 -11.38 -2.65
C GLY A 84 1.89 -12.65 -3.42
N GLY A 85 2.97 -13.30 -2.99
CA GLY A 85 3.41 -14.59 -3.51
C GLY A 85 4.20 -14.47 -4.81
N ILE A 86 3.55 -14.68 -5.96
CA ILE A 86 4.21 -14.61 -7.27
C ILE A 86 3.53 -13.59 -8.17
N GLY A 87 4.35 -12.88 -8.94
CA GLY A 87 3.86 -11.80 -9.79
C GLY A 87 4.10 -10.45 -9.16
N ALA A 88 3.72 -9.40 -9.87
CA ALA A 88 3.79 -8.03 -9.35
C ALA A 88 2.48 -7.72 -8.61
N ASP A 89 2.58 -7.53 -7.30
CA ASP A 89 1.47 -7.34 -6.39
C ASP A 89 1.39 -5.91 -5.86
N SER A 90 0.17 -5.47 -5.54
CA SER A 90 -0.08 -4.17 -4.89
C SER A 90 -0.74 -4.45 -3.57
N MET A 91 -0.04 -4.19 -2.47
CA MET A 91 -0.50 -4.47 -1.11
C MET A 91 -0.68 -3.18 -0.34
N ILE A 92 -1.84 -3.07 0.31
CA ILE A 92 -2.19 -1.95 1.20
C ILE A 92 -2.58 -2.58 2.53
N GLY A 93 -1.85 -2.24 3.61
CA GLY A 93 -2.05 -2.75 4.96
C GLY A 93 -3.33 -2.21 5.57
N GLY A 94 -3.46 -0.89 5.68
CA GLY A 94 -4.65 -0.25 6.24
C GLY A 94 -4.30 0.45 7.53
N ALA A 95 -5.17 0.39 8.53
CA ALA A 95 -4.81 0.70 9.90
C ALA A 95 -4.31 -0.56 10.61
N GLY A 96 -3.43 -0.40 11.59
CA GLY A 96 -2.88 -1.55 12.32
C GLY A 96 -1.36 -1.48 12.47
N ASN A 97 -0.70 -2.61 12.58
CA ASN A 97 0.76 -2.71 12.44
C ASN A 97 0.99 -3.98 11.65
N ASP A 98 1.03 -3.82 10.34
CA ASP A 98 0.80 -4.90 9.41
C ASP A 98 2.10 -5.54 8.98
N THR A 99 2.00 -6.77 8.49
CA THR A 99 3.12 -7.47 7.85
C THR A 99 2.77 -7.74 6.40
N LEU A 100 3.45 -7.06 5.48
CA LEU A 100 3.24 -7.23 4.05
C LEU A 100 4.45 -7.97 3.46
N ILE A 101 4.19 -9.06 2.75
CA ILE A 101 5.21 -9.93 2.15
C ILE A 101 4.96 -9.99 0.63
N GLY A 102 5.88 -9.47 -0.18
CA GLY A 102 5.74 -9.41 -1.64
C GLY A 102 5.97 -10.76 -2.30
N GLY A 103 7.13 -11.34 -2.03
CA GLY A 103 7.50 -12.64 -2.57
C GLY A 103 8.34 -12.48 -3.83
N ALA A 104 7.79 -12.74 -5.02
CA ALA A 104 8.55 -12.68 -6.26
C ALA A 104 7.83 -11.85 -7.32
N GLY A 105 8.43 -10.75 -7.72
CA GLY A 105 7.91 -9.81 -8.71
C GLY A 105 8.30 -8.39 -8.34
N ASN A 106 7.73 -7.42 -9.03
CA ASN A 106 7.98 -6.02 -8.68
C ASN A 106 6.75 -5.53 -7.92
N ASP A 107 6.86 -5.52 -6.60
CA ASP A 107 5.73 -5.32 -5.71
C ASP A 107 5.63 -3.85 -5.25
N THR A 108 4.42 -3.43 -4.92
CA THR A 108 4.14 -2.11 -4.37
C THR A 108 3.49 -2.27 -3.00
N PHE A 109 4.07 -1.64 -1.99
CA PHE A 109 3.66 -1.72 -0.59
C PHE A 109 3.22 -0.35 -0.09
N ASP A 110 2.09 -0.31 0.60
CA ASP A 110 1.64 0.83 1.39
C ASP A 110 1.13 0.28 2.74
N GLY A 111 1.92 0.44 3.80
CA GLY A 111 1.54 -0.06 5.13
C GLY A 111 0.29 0.63 5.68
N GLY A 112 0.13 1.92 5.37
CA GLY A 112 -0.94 2.74 5.90
C GLY A 112 -0.65 3.19 7.34
N ILE A 113 -1.70 3.32 8.14
CA ILE A 113 -1.60 3.85 9.51
C ILE A 113 -1.08 2.74 10.42
N GLY A 114 0.19 2.80 10.76
CA GLY A 114 0.74 1.77 11.62
C GLY A 114 2.23 1.88 11.77
N ALA A 115 2.83 0.98 12.53
CA ALA A 115 4.25 0.69 12.42
C ALA A 115 4.40 -0.63 11.67
N ASP A 116 4.52 -0.55 10.36
CA ASP A 116 4.35 -1.70 9.48
C ASP A 116 5.68 -2.37 9.12
N SER A 117 5.62 -3.66 8.82
CA SER A 117 6.75 -4.45 8.34
C SER A 117 6.53 -4.82 6.87
N MET A 118 7.28 -4.20 5.96
CA MET A 118 7.20 -4.46 4.53
C MET A 118 8.42 -5.23 4.05
N ILE A 119 8.18 -6.43 3.52
CA ILE A 119 9.20 -7.37 3.07
C ILE A 119 9.02 -7.61 1.57
N GLY A 120 9.91 -7.05 0.75
CA GLY A 120 9.90 -7.15 -0.71
C GLY A 120 10.00 -8.56 -1.24
N GLY A 121 11.23 -9.04 -1.31
CA GLY A 121 11.55 -10.34 -1.88
C GLY A 121 12.29 -10.15 -3.19
N ALA A 122 12.04 -11.00 -4.18
CA ALA A 122 12.79 -10.92 -5.43
C ALA A 122 12.13 -9.95 -6.41
N GLY A 123 12.91 -9.03 -6.97
CA GLY A 123 12.44 -8.05 -7.96
C GLY A 123 12.59 -6.63 -7.44
N ASN A 124 12.19 -5.65 -8.25
CA ASN A 124 12.35 -4.24 -7.90
C ASN A 124 11.07 -3.72 -7.25
N ASP A 125 11.13 -3.48 -5.94
CA ASP A 125 9.99 -3.18 -5.10
C ASP A 125 9.90 -1.68 -4.76
N LEU A 126 8.67 -1.25 -4.51
CA LEU A 126 8.32 0.13 -4.18
C LEU A 126 7.57 0.18 -2.85
N TYR A 127 8.11 0.91 -1.87
CA TYR A 127 7.56 1.00 -0.52
C TYR A 127 7.12 2.43 -0.21
N TYR A 128 5.85 2.61 0.13
CA TYR A 128 5.33 3.85 0.70
C TYR A 128 5.37 3.75 2.22
N ILE A 129 6.09 4.68 2.87
CA ILE A 129 6.19 4.75 4.33
C ILE A 129 5.62 6.07 4.84
N ASP A 130 4.79 5.99 5.87
CA ASP A 130 4.14 7.15 6.48
C ASP A 130 4.46 7.31 7.98
N ASN A 131 5.09 6.28 8.57
CA ASN A 131 5.46 6.24 9.97
C ASN A 131 6.97 6.02 10.13
N GLY A 132 7.59 6.78 11.03
CA GLY A 132 9.01 6.62 11.34
C GLY A 132 9.38 5.30 12.01
N ASN A 133 8.39 4.48 12.38
CA ASN A 133 8.60 3.12 12.90
C ASN A 133 8.33 2.02 11.87
N ASP A 134 7.98 2.38 10.62
CA ASP A 134 7.91 1.40 9.53
C ASP A 134 9.27 0.76 9.32
N VAL A 135 9.26 -0.54 9.06
CA VAL A 135 10.44 -1.34 8.79
C VAL A 135 10.33 -1.89 7.38
N VAL A 136 11.19 -1.39 6.50
CA VAL A 136 11.36 -1.93 5.15
C VAL A 136 12.59 -2.83 5.12
N SER A 137 12.42 -4.04 4.59
CA SER A 137 13.52 -4.96 4.34
C SER A 137 13.39 -5.60 2.98
N ASP A 138 14.49 -5.65 2.24
CA ASP A 138 14.59 -6.47 1.05
C ASP A 138 15.34 -7.79 1.36
N GLN A 139 14.80 -8.88 0.79
CA GLN A 139 15.37 -10.23 0.84
C GLN A 139 15.69 -10.76 -0.57
N GLY A 140 15.72 -9.87 -1.56
CA GLY A 140 15.97 -10.11 -2.97
C GLY A 140 17.43 -10.26 -3.34
N SER A 141 17.70 -10.16 -4.64
CA SER A 141 19.04 -10.20 -5.20
C SER A 141 19.70 -8.84 -5.07
N ASN A 142 21.03 -8.79 -4.91
CA ASN A 142 21.79 -7.54 -4.91
C ASN A 142 21.83 -6.80 -6.27
N THR A 143 21.11 -7.31 -7.27
CA THR A 143 20.92 -6.71 -8.59
C THR A 143 19.59 -5.97 -8.71
N ASP A 144 18.69 -6.23 -7.77
CA ASP A 144 17.39 -5.60 -7.70
C ASP A 144 17.60 -4.14 -7.25
N VAL A 145 16.62 -3.28 -7.54
CA VAL A 145 16.71 -1.85 -7.27
C VAL A 145 15.42 -1.41 -6.61
N ASP A 146 15.48 -1.27 -5.30
CA ASP A 146 14.32 -0.99 -4.46
C ASP A 146 14.23 0.48 -4.10
N THR A 147 13.00 0.93 -3.89
CA THR A 147 12.70 2.34 -3.66
C THR A 147 11.76 2.54 -2.49
N VAL A 148 12.20 3.37 -1.53
CA VAL A 148 11.34 3.91 -0.48
C VAL A 148 10.87 5.31 -0.86
N ILE A 149 9.56 5.53 -0.81
CA ILE A 149 8.91 6.84 -0.91
C ILE A 149 8.27 7.17 0.44
N MET A 150 8.77 8.23 1.06
CA MET A 150 8.17 8.78 2.27
C MET A 150 6.95 9.64 1.91
N THR A 151 5.82 9.40 2.56
CA THR A 151 4.57 10.17 2.38
C THR A 151 4.31 11.14 3.54
N ALA A 152 5.05 11.00 4.65
CA ALA A 152 5.04 11.91 5.80
C ALA A 152 6.44 12.36 6.23
N ILE A 153 6.50 13.41 7.06
CA ILE A 153 7.76 14.03 7.50
C ILE A 153 8.28 13.34 8.77
N PHE A 154 9.36 12.59 8.62
CA PHE A 154 10.14 12.01 9.72
C PHE A 154 11.59 11.80 9.28
N SER A 155 12.44 11.26 10.17
CA SER A 155 13.79 10.82 9.80
C SER A 155 13.79 9.34 9.51
N TYR A 156 14.46 8.91 8.45
CA TYR A 156 14.48 7.52 8.02
C TYR A 156 15.89 7.05 7.67
N THR A 157 16.16 5.79 7.99
CA THR A 157 17.40 5.08 7.65
C THR A 157 17.02 3.88 6.79
N LEU A 158 17.62 3.75 5.62
CA LEU A 158 17.33 2.65 4.71
C LEU A 158 17.68 1.30 5.34
N GLY A 159 16.77 0.34 5.22
CA GLY A 159 17.02 -1.07 5.50
C GLY A 159 18.06 -1.66 4.54
N SER A 160 18.55 -2.87 4.82
CA SER A 160 19.43 -3.59 3.90
C SER A 160 18.73 -3.91 2.58
N GLY A 161 19.48 -3.85 1.48
CA GLY A 161 18.96 -4.17 0.14
C GLY A 161 18.20 -3.03 -0.52
N ILE A 162 18.06 -1.87 0.13
CA ILE A 162 17.36 -0.72 -0.43
C ILE A 162 18.36 0.28 -1.00
N GLU A 163 18.18 0.66 -2.27
CA GLU A 163 19.06 1.60 -2.98
C GLU A 163 18.52 3.03 -2.95
N ASN A 164 17.20 3.23 -3.09
CA ASN A 164 16.62 4.55 -3.31
C ASN A 164 15.74 5.00 -2.15
N ALA A 165 15.83 6.29 -1.79
CA ALA A 165 14.87 6.93 -0.88
C ALA A 165 14.47 8.31 -1.40
N THR A 166 13.17 8.63 -1.34
CA THR A 166 12.65 9.96 -1.66
C THR A 166 11.81 10.52 -0.51
N ALA A 167 12.16 11.71 -0.04
CA ALA A 167 11.43 12.47 0.97
C ALA A 167 10.06 12.96 0.46
N PRO A 168 9.09 13.26 1.35
CA PRO A 168 7.76 13.71 0.92
C PRO A 168 7.81 15.10 0.30
N THR A 169 6.95 15.33 -0.68
CA THR A 169 6.88 16.61 -1.43
C THR A 169 6.24 17.76 -0.65
N THR A 170 5.61 17.46 0.49
CA THR A 170 4.92 18.44 1.35
C THR A 170 5.86 19.43 2.05
N GLY A 171 7.18 19.18 1.99
CA GLY A 171 8.22 20.02 2.58
C GLY A 171 8.34 19.83 4.10
N GLY A 172 9.42 20.36 4.67
CA GLY A 172 9.78 20.14 6.07
C GLY A 172 11.08 19.34 6.19
N ASN A 173 11.76 19.49 7.33
CA ASN A 173 13.10 18.95 7.50
C ASN A 173 13.03 17.43 7.69
N VAL A 174 13.75 16.69 6.85
CA VAL A 174 13.96 15.24 6.99
C VAL A 174 15.44 14.93 7.17
N ASN A 175 15.73 13.83 7.85
CA ASN A 175 17.04 13.21 7.80
C ASN A 175 16.91 11.90 7.03
N LEU A 176 17.64 11.75 5.93
CA LEU A 176 17.74 10.51 5.17
C LEU A 176 19.13 9.94 5.37
N THR A 177 19.20 8.68 5.81
CA THR A 177 20.45 7.93 5.95
C THR A 177 20.37 6.69 5.06
N GLY A 178 21.39 6.47 4.25
CA GLY A 178 21.55 5.28 3.42
C GLY A 178 21.98 4.06 4.23
N ASN A 179 22.67 3.14 3.57
CA ASN A 179 23.19 1.90 4.12
C ASN A 179 24.59 1.62 3.54
N GLY A 180 24.96 0.35 3.35
CA GLY A 180 26.28 -0.03 2.80
C GLY A 180 26.34 -0.17 1.27
N LEU A 181 25.27 0.23 0.56
CA LEU A 181 25.11 0.11 -0.89
C LEU A 181 25.37 1.47 -1.57
N ASN A 182 25.29 1.52 -2.89
CA ASN A 182 25.29 2.80 -3.60
C ASN A 182 23.87 3.37 -3.57
N ASN A 183 23.60 4.26 -2.62
CA ASN A 183 22.28 4.82 -2.42
C ASN A 183 22.01 6.07 -3.26
N ASN A 184 20.77 6.24 -3.68
CA ASN A 184 20.28 7.47 -4.29
C ASN A 184 19.21 8.10 -3.39
N LEU A 185 19.61 9.15 -2.66
CA LEU A 185 18.79 9.81 -1.64
C LEU A 185 18.32 11.16 -2.17
N THR A 186 17.01 11.37 -2.20
CA THR A 186 16.38 12.62 -2.64
C THR A 186 15.61 13.27 -1.49
N GLY A 187 16.05 14.46 -1.08
CA GLY A 187 15.38 15.35 -0.14
C GLY A 187 14.17 16.07 -0.74
N ASN A 188 13.69 17.10 -0.05
CA ASN A 188 12.50 17.88 -0.40
C ASN A 188 12.80 19.39 -0.41
N SER A 189 11.81 20.21 -0.04
CA SER A 189 11.95 21.68 0.00
C SER A 189 12.35 22.24 1.38
N GLY A 190 12.51 21.38 2.39
CA GLY A 190 12.95 21.73 3.73
C GLY A 190 14.47 21.74 3.87
N ASN A 191 14.97 22.03 5.07
CA ASN A 191 16.40 21.94 5.37
C ASN A 191 16.70 20.50 5.80
N ASN A 192 17.19 19.69 4.88
CA ASN A 192 17.38 18.25 5.08
C ASN A 192 18.79 17.92 5.56
N LYS A 193 18.95 16.71 6.12
CA LYS A 193 20.26 16.10 6.32
C LYS A 193 20.31 14.78 5.55
N LEU A 194 21.27 14.66 4.64
CA LEU A 194 21.47 13.44 3.83
C LEU A 194 22.82 12.81 4.19
N SER A 195 22.84 11.51 4.45
CA SER A 195 24.04 10.69 4.69
C SER A 195 23.94 9.46 3.80
N GLY A 196 24.90 9.24 2.90
CA GLY A 196 24.96 8.02 2.09
C GLY A 196 25.33 6.78 2.91
N ASP A 197 26.09 6.98 3.98
CA ASP A 197 26.83 5.94 4.68
C ASP A 197 27.87 5.29 3.72
N ALA A 198 28.15 4.00 3.81
CA ALA A 198 29.21 3.43 2.97
C ALA A 198 28.71 3.19 1.55
N GLY A 199 29.33 3.79 0.54
CA GLY A 199 28.90 3.57 -0.83
C GLY A 199 29.57 4.52 -1.81
N ASN A 200 29.08 4.50 -3.05
CA ASN A 200 29.20 5.65 -3.94
C ASN A 200 27.80 6.22 -4.10
N ASP A 201 27.48 7.23 -3.30
CA ASP A 201 26.11 7.67 -3.12
C ASP A 201 25.77 8.88 -4.01
N SER A 202 24.50 9.02 -4.35
CA SER A 202 23.93 10.19 -5.01
C SER A 202 23.00 10.88 -4.02
N LEU A 203 23.41 12.06 -3.53
CA LEU A 203 22.70 12.82 -2.51
C LEU A 203 22.14 14.10 -3.14
N ASN A 204 20.82 14.15 -3.34
CA ASN A 204 20.12 15.32 -3.85
C ASN A 204 19.27 15.95 -2.74
N GLY A 205 19.70 17.05 -2.15
CA GLY A 205 18.97 17.70 -1.04
C GLY A 205 17.67 18.39 -1.48
N GLY A 206 17.49 18.65 -2.77
CA GLY A 206 16.38 19.45 -3.26
C GLY A 206 16.64 20.93 -3.03
N THR A 207 15.65 21.66 -2.49
CA THR A 207 15.79 23.08 -2.17
C THR A 207 15.78 23.25 -0.66
N GLY A 208 16.52 24.20 -0.13
CA GLY A 208 16.58 24.40 1.32
C GLY A 208 18.01 24.75 1.72
N ASN A 209 18.29 24.78 3.01
CA ASN A 209 19.66 24.80 3.48
C ASN A 209 20.00 23.41 3.99
N ASP A 210 20.50 22.56 3.10
CA ASP A 210 20.73 21.15 3.35
C ASP A 210 22.12 20.86 3.92
N VAL A 211 22.22 19.75 4.65
CA VAL A 211 23.46 19.25 5.25
C VAL A 211 23.76 17.88 4.66
N TYR A 212 24.92 17.75 4.03
CA TYR A 212 25.40 16.48 3.49
C TYR A 212 26.49 15.91 4.39
N VAL A 213 26.31 14.67 4.83
CA VAL A 213 27.37 13.88 5.45
C VAL A 213 28.07 13.13 4.33
N VAL A 214 29.29 13.55 4.04
CA VAL A 214 30.14 12.95 3.00
C VAL A 214 31.19 12.12 3.71
N ASP A 215 31.08 10.81 3.62
CA ASP A 215 32.00 9.84 4.19
C ASP A 215 32.74 9.04 3.11
N SER A 216 32.34 9.15 1.85
CA SER A 216 33.09 8.66 0.70
C SER A 216 33.46 9.77 -0.29
N THR A 217 34.66 9.68 -0.87
CA THR A 217 35.11 10.64 -1.89
C THR A 217 34.45 10.44 -3.25
N THR A 218 33.69 9.36 -3.41
CA THR A 218 33.00 9.00 -4.65
C THR A 218 31.54 9.44 -4.65
N ASP A 219 31.04 10.02 -3.56
CA ASP A 219 29.69 10.53 -3.47
C ASP A 219 29.49 11.72 -4.41
N VAL A 220 28.31 11.75 -5.02
CA VAL A 220 27.84 12.81 -5.90
C VAL A 220 26.77 13.59 -5.15
N ILE A 221 27.02 14.88 -4.95
CA ILE A 221 26.08 15.79 -4.29
C ILE A 221 25.44 16.69 -5.33
N GLN A 222 24.11 16.76 -5.30
CA GLN A 222 23.31 17.69 -6.07
C GLN A 222 22.54 18.61 -5.12
N GLU A 223 22.87 19.90 -5.15
CA GLU A 223 22.15 20.94 -4.41
C GLU A 223 21.39 21.82 -5.41
N THR A 224 20.09 22.05 -5.18
CA THR A 224 19.27 22.92 -6.04
C THR A 224 18.80 24.20 -5.34
N SER A 225 19.16 24.36 -4.06
CA SER A 225 18.99 25.62 -3.34
C SER A 225 19.71 26.78 -4.02
N THR A 226 19.05 27.93 -3.97
CA THR A 226 19.60 29.21 -4.42
C THR A 226 20.14 30.05 -3.26
N GLN A 227 20.06 29.55 -2.02
CA GLN A 227 20.46 30.28 -0.82
C GLN A 227 21.78 29.73 -0.28
N PHE A 228 22.89 30.42 -0.58
CA PHE A 228 24.17 30.18 0.09
C PHE A 228 24.19 30.94 1.41
N SER A 229 24.21 30.22 2.53
CA SER A 229 24.49 30.82 3.85
C SER A 229 25.98 30.60 4.18
N PHE A 230 26.74 31.70 4.33
CA PHE A 230 28.16 31.69 4.74
C PHE A 230 28.32 31.59 6.26
#